data_AF-A0A7J2YD79-F1
#
_entry.id   AF-A0A7J2YD79-F1
#
_cell.length_a   1.000
_cell.length_b   1.000
_cell.length_c   1.000
_cell.angle_alpha   90.00
_cell.angle_beta   90.00
_cell.angle_gamma   90.00
#
_symmetry.space_group_name_H-M   'P 1'
#
loop_
_entity.id
_entity.type
_entity.pdbx_description
1 polymer ?
#
loop_
_entity_poly.entity_id
_entity_poly.type
_entity_poly.pdbx_seq_one_letter_code
_entity_poly.pdbx_strand_id
1 'polypeptide(L)'
;MAHIQKLGMMNMVMEERGKLTKVAKELIELLDSMEKDNTQENSKCTEIRTKTLDLLKHLTNIAGFCDKDSQNAVREIAELVKSLEVIHFDSLRKICGSAVGLQVDFNKSPFTIIDVNILGNEFKTTSKK
;
A
#
# COMPACT_ATOMS: atom_id res chain seq x y z
N MET A 1 0.94 -26.57 -18.86
CA MET A 1 0.29 -25.24 -19.03
C MET A 1 0.12 -24.48 -17.71
N ALA A 2 -0.38 -25.09 -16.63
CA ALA A 2 -0.60 -24.41 -15.34
C ALA A 2 0.67 -23.74 -14.74
N HIS A 3 1.85 -24.34 -14.91
CA HIS A 3 3.10 -23.78 -14.37
C HIS A 3 3.56 -22.49 -15.08
N ILE A 4 3.31 -22.37 -16.38
CA ILE A 4 3.65 -21.16 -17.16
C ILE A 4 2.71 -20.01 -16.78
N GLN A 5 1.42 -20.30 -16.60
CA GLN A 5 0.44 -19.33 -16.11
C GLN A 5 0.78 -18.84 -14.70
N LYS A 6 1.19 -19.75 -13.79
CA LYS A 6 1.64 -19.39 -12.44
C LYS A 6 2.83 -18.45 -12.46
N LEU A 7 3.87 -18.75 -13.25
CA LEU A 7 5.04 -17.87 -13.41
C LEU A 7 4.67 -16.50 -13.98
N GLY A 8 3.75 -16.45 -14.96
CA GLY A 8 3.25 -15.18 -15.51
C GLY A 8 2.57 -14.31 -14.44
N MET A 9 1.71 -14.89 -13.61
CA MET A 9 1.06 -14.18 -12.50
C MET A 9 2.07 -13.74 -11.43
N MET A 10 3.07 -14.57 -11.11
CA MET A 10 4.15 -14.20 -10.17
C MET A 10 4.93 -12.99 -10.68
N ASN A 11 5.27 -12.94 -11.98
CA ASN A 11 5.97 -11.81 -12.57
C ASN A 11 5.14 -10.52 -12.48
N MET A 12 3.84 -10.58 -12.76
CA MET A 12 2.94 -9.42 -12.61
C MET A 12 2.90 -8.92 -11.16
N VAL A 13 2.79 -9.83 -10.19
CA VAL A 13 2.79 -9.45 -8.76
C VAL A 13 4.14 -8.85 -8.35
N MET A 14 5.26 -9.41 -8.81
CA MET A 14 6.59 -8.85 -8.51
C MET A 14 6.77 -7.45 -9.12
N GLU A 15 6.28 -7.23 -10.34
CA GLU A 15 6.30 -5.92 -10.99
C GLU A 15 5.47 -4.90 -10.22
N GLU A 16 4.23 -5.24 -9.87
CA GLU A 16 3.35 -4.36 -9.09
C GLU A 16 3.91 -4.10 -7.68
N ARG A 17 4.55 -5.08 -7.04
CA ARG A 17 5.26 -4.88 -5.78
C ARG A 17 6.42 -3.89 -5.93
N GLY A 18 7.20 -3.99 -7.02
CA GLY A 18 8.26 -3.03 -7.30
C GLY A 18 7.74 -1.60 -7.43
N LYS A 19 6.62 -1.41 -8.14
CA LYS A 19 5.95 -0.10 -8.26
C LYS A 19 5.40 0.38 -6.92
N LEU A 20 4.75 -0.49 -6.15
CA LEU A 20 4.26 -0.21 -4.80
C LEU A 20 5.38 0.32 -3.90
N THR A 21 6.50 -0.40 -3.84
CA THR A 21 7.67 -0.01 -3.03
C THR A 21 8.24 1.33 -3.46
N LYS A 22 8.31 1.60 -4.77
CA LYS A 22 8.77 2.89 -5.29
C LYS A 22 7.87 4.03 -4.82
N VAL A 23 6.56 3.89 -5.03
CA VAL A 23 5.58 4.92 -4.62
C VAL A 23 5.60 5.14 -3.10
N ALA A 24 5.72 4.08 -2.31
CA ALA A 24 5.82 4.17 -0.86
C ALA A 24 7.06 4.96 -0.40
N LYS A 25 8.21 4.75 -1.04
CA LYS A 25 9.44 5.51 -0.74
C LYS A 25 9.30 6.99 -1.10
N GLU A 26 8.76 7.28 -2.29
CA GLU A 26 8.51 8.65 -2.72
C GLU A 26 7.53 9.38 -1.78
N LEU A 27 6.50 8.67 -1.27
CA LEU A 27 5.60 9.21 -0.26
C LEU A 27 6.33 9.54 1.05
N ILE A 28 7.19 8.65 1.55
CA ILE A 28 7.98 8.89 2.76
C ILE A 28 8.87 10.13 2.58
N GLU A 29 9.56 10.24 1.44
CA GLU A 29 10.41 11.40 1.13
C GLU A 29 9.62 12.71 1.09
N LEU A 30 8.43 12.71 0.47
CA LEU A 30 7.55 13.88 0.44
C LEU A 30 7.08 14.28 1.84
N LEU A 31 6.67 13.30 2.65
CA LEU A 31 6.23 13.53 4.03
C LEU A 31 7.37 14.13 4.87
N ASP A 32 8.57 13.57 4.78
CA ASP A 32 9.76 14.07 5.48
C ASP A 32 10.15 15.47 5.00
N SER A 33 9.98 15.78 3.71
CA SER A 33 10.24 17.13 3.19
C SER A 33 9.26 18.17 3.73
N MET A 34 7.98 17.81 3.87
CA MET A 34 6.97 18.72 4.44
C MET A 34 7.20 19.00 5.92
N GLU A 35 7.59 17.98 6.68
CA GLU A 35 7.91 18.12 8.10
C GLU A 35 9.13 19.03 8.31
N LYS A 36 10.18 18.87 7.49
CA LYS A 36 11.39 19.69 7.55
C LYS A 36 11.15 21.15 7.17
N ASP A 37 10.36 21.39 6.14
CA ASP A 37 10.10 22.74 5.65
C ASP A 37 9.07 23.48 6.52
N ASN A 38 8.36 22.77 7.41
CA ASN A 38 7.23 23.28 8.21
C ASN A 38 6.18 24.00 7.33
N THR A 39 6.02 23.55 6.09
CA THR A 39 5.10 24.12 5.11
C THR A 39 4.05 23.11 4.69
N GLN A 40 2.78 23.47 4.83
CA GLN A 40 1.65 22.74 4.23
C GLN A 40 1.25 23.42 2.92
N GLU A 41 2.14 23.36 1.94
CA GLU A 41 1.82 23.86 0.60
C GLU A 41 0.76 22.98 -0.07
N ASN A 42 -0.29 23.59 -0.63
CA ASN A 42 -1.37 22.87 -1.31
C ASN A 42 -0.89 21.96 -2.46
N SER A 43 0.22 22.30 -3.11
CA SER A 43 0.88 21.49 -4.13
C SER A 43 1.38 20.16 -3.57
N LYS A 44 2.16 20.18 -2.47
CA LYS A 44 2.68 18.97 -1.80
C LYS A 44 1.55 18.09 -1.24
N CYS A 45 0.50 18.70 -0.69
CA CYS A 45 -0.69 17.97 -0.25
C CYS A 45 -1.42 17.25 -1.40
N THR A 46 -1.49 17.89 -2.57
CA THR A 46 -2.08 17.29 -3.78
C THR A 46 -1.20 16.14 -4.29
N GLU A 47 0.11 16.31 -4.30
CA GLU A 47 1.05 15.26 -4.71
C GLU A 47 0.96 14.02 -3.81
N ILE A 48 0.88 14.20 -2.49
CA ILE A 48 0.69 13.10 -1.55
C ILE A 48 -0.63 12.37 -1.79
N ARG A 49 -1.72 13.09 -2.03
CA ARG A 49 -3.01 12.46 -2.37
C ARG A 49 -2.89 11.59 -3.60
N THR A 50 -2.30 12.12 -4.67
CA THR A 50 -2.09 11.37 -5.93
C THR A 50 -1.26 10.12 -5.69
N LYS A 51 -0.11 10.24 -5.02
CA LYS A 51 0.74 9.06 -4.74
C LYS A 51 0.08 8.07 -3.79
N THR A 52 -0.75 8.53 -2.86
CA THR A 52 -1.54 7.63 -1.98
C THR A 52 -2.52 6.80 -2.80
N LEU A 53 -3.16 7.39 -3.82
CA LEU A 53 -4.03 6.65 -4.74
C LEU A 53 -3.23 5.65 -5.60
N ASP A 54 -2.04 6.01 -6.05
CA ASP A 54 -1.15 5.09 -6.78
C ASP A 54 -0.69 3.92 -5.89
N LEU A 55 -0.39 4.18 -4.62
CA LEU A 55 -0.07 3.15 -3.63
C LEU A 55 -1.23 2.14 -3.52
N LEU A 56 -2.45 2.63 -3.34
CA LEU A 56 -3.65 1.78 -3.25
C LEU A 56 -3.92 1.00 -4.53
N LYS A 57 -3.69 1.61 -5.70
CA LYS A 57 -3.84 0.95 -6.99
C LYS A 57 -2.92 -0.26 -7.09
N HIS A 58 -1.63 -0.09 -6.80
CA HIS A 58 -0.66 -1.20 -6.86
C HIS A 58 -0.97 -2.28 -5.82
N LEU A 59 -1.38 -1.89 -4.61
CA LEU A 59 -1.78 -2.84 -3.57
C LEU A 59 -3.02 -3.66 -3.99
N THR A 60 -4.01 -3.00 -4.61
CA THR A 60 -5.22 -3.65 -5.13
C THR A 60 -4.91 -4.60 -6.29
N ASN A 61 -4.01 -4.20 -7.18
CA ASN A 61 -3.55 -5.06 -8.28
C ASN A 61 -2.91 -6.35 -7.76
N ILE A 62 -2.05 -6.25 -6.74
CA ILE A 62 -1.44 -7.42 -6.08
C ILE A 62 -2.52 -8.30 -5.45
N ALA A 63 -3.45 -7.69 -4.70
CA ALA A 63 -4.52 -8.40 -4.02
C ALA A 63 -5.44 -9.18 -4.99
N GLY A 64 -5.62 -8.69 -6.22
CA GLY A 64 -6.40 -9.38 -7.26
C GLY A 64 -5.87 -10.78 -7.62
N PHE A 65 -4.61 -11.08 -7.32
CA PHE A 65 -4.01 -12.41 -7.51
C PHE A 65 -3.95 -13.23 -6.21
N CYS A 66 -4.38 -12.64 -5.09
CA CYS A 66 -4.27 -13.22 -3.77
C CYS A 66 -5.61 -13.78 -3.28
N ASP A 67 -5.56 -14.53 -2.17
CA ASP A 67 -6.74 -15.09 -1.50
C ASP A 67 -7.71 -14.01 -1.00
N LYS A 68 -8.92 -14.45 -0.62
CA LYS A 68 -9.98 -13.53 -0.17
C LYS A 68 -9.59 -12.75 1.08
N ASP A 69 -8.80 -13.33 1.97
CA ASP A 69 -8.37 -12.66 3.20
C ASP A 69 -7.44 -11.49 2.87
N SER A 70 -6.48 -11.70 1.96
CA SER A 70 -5.61 -10.65 1.41
C SER A 70 -6.43 -9.56 0.71
N GLN A 71 -7.42 -9.94 -0.10
CA GLN A 71 -8.32 -9.00 -0.78
C GLN A 71 -9.13 -8.16 0.20
N ASN A 72 -9.70 -8.77 1.24
CA ASN A 72 -10.49 -8.08 2.24
C ASN A 72 -9.64 -7.09 3.04
N ALA A 73 -8.44 -7.50 3.47
CA ALA A 73 -7.54 -6.61 4.20
C ALA A 73 -7.10 -5.41 3.36
N VAL A 74 -6.78 -5.60 2.08
CA VAL A 74 -6.48 -4.48 1.16
C VAL A 74 -7.69 -3.58 0.94
N ARG A 75 -8.89 -4.14 0.85
CA ARG A 75 -10.12 -3.36 0.75
C ARG A 75 -10.35 -2.50 1.99
N GLU A 76 -10.14 -3.04 3.19
CA GLU A 76 -10.25 -2.27 4.44
C GLU A 76 -9.27 -1.08 4.44
N ILE A 77 -8.01 -1.30 4.01
CA ILE A 77 -7.01 -0.22 3.87
C ILE A 77 -7.50 0.85 2.89
N ALA A 78 -8.04 0.45 1.73
CA ALA A 78 -8.54 1.39 0.73
C ALA A 78 -9.76 2.19 1.23
N GLU A 79 -10.67 1.56 1.97
CA GLU A 79 -11.82 2.22 2.59
C GLU A 79 -11.36 3.20 3.68
N LEU A 80 -10.37 2.82 4.49
CA LEU A 80 -9.80 3.70 5.50
C LEU A 80 -9.14 4.93 4.86
N VAL A 81 -8.27 4.76 3.86
CA VAL A 81 -7.68 5.90 3.12
C VAL A 81 -8.76 6.82 2.56
N LYS A 82 -9.84 6.28 1.97
CA LYS A 82 -10.94 7.09 1.43
C LYS A 82 -11.70 7.87 2.51
N SER A 83 -11.82 7.29 3.70
CA SER A 83 -12.49 7.92 4.85
C SER A 83 -11.68 9.04 5.50
N LEU A 84 -10.37 9.16 5.19
CA LEU A 84 -9.53 10.23 5.69
C LEU A 84 -9.81 11.52 4.89
N GLU A 85 -10.69 12.39 5.42
CA GLU A 85 -10.86 13.78 4.91
C GLU A 85 -9.54 14.57 5.03
N VAL A 86 -8.76 14.27 6.08
CA VAL A 86 -7.42 14.78 6.34
C VAL A 86 -6.46 13.60 6.38
N ILE A 87 -5.46 13.61 5.50
CA ILE A 87 -4.40 12.59 5.52
C ILE A 87 -3.57 12.81 6.79
N HIS A 88 -3.69 11.90 7.76
CA HIS A 88 -2.77 11.85 8.88
C HIS A 88 -1.41 11.34 8.40
N PHE A 89 -0.44 12.25 8.28
CA PHE A 89 0.90 11.97 7.75
C PHE A 89 1.62 10.82 8.46
N ASP A 90 1.48 10.71 9.79
CA ASP A 90 2.07 9.59 10.55
C ASP A 90 1.45 8.24 10.21
N SER A 91 0.13 8.21 10.00
CA SER A 91 -0.56 7.00 9.53
C SER A 91 -0.04 6.61 8.17
N LEU A 92 0.01 7.58 7.23
CA LEU A 92 0.51 7.37 5.87
C LEU A 92 1.95 6.85 5.87
N ARG A 93 2.82 7.38 6.74
CA ARG A 93 4.21 6.94 6.88
C ARG A 93 4.31 5.47 7.30
N LYS A 94 3.49 5.04 8.28
CA LYS A 94 3.44 3.62 8.71
C LYS A 94 2.98 2.70 7.58
N ILE A 95 1.91 3.08 6.89
CA ILE A 95 1.37 2.33 5.74
C ILE A 95 2.42 2.21 4.65
N CYS A 96 3.13 3.28 4.34
CA CYS A 96 4.22 3.25 3.36
C CYS A 96 5.35 2.32 3.82
N GLY A 97 5.74 2.37 5.10
CA GLY A 97 6.73 1.46 5.67
C GLY A 97 6.33 -0.02 5.51
N SER A 98 5.10 -0.35 5.86
CA SER A 98 4.55 -1.70 5.71
C SER A 98 4.39 -2.10 4.23
N ALA A 99 4.06 -1.17 3.32
CA ALA A 99 4.00 -1.42 1.89
C ALA A 99 5.39 -1.68 1.26
N VAL A 100 6.45 -1.04 1.77
CA VAL A 100 7.84 -1.34 1.37
C VAL A 100 8.23 -2.77 1.79
N GLY A 101 7.78 -3.21 2.95
CA GLY A 101 8.03 -4.55 3.48
C GLY A 101 7.07 -5.65 3.00
N LEU A 102 6.12 -5.33 2.12
CA LEU A 102 5.07 -6.27 1.70
C LEU A 102 5.66 -7.55 1.10
N GLN A 103 5.30 -8.71 1.66
CA GLN A 103 5.69 -10.01 1.13
C GLN A 103 4.48 -10.77 0.60
N VAL A 104 4.71 -11.60 -0.41
CA VAL A 104 3.68 -12.45 -1.03
C VAL A 104 4.20 -13.89 -1.06
N ASP A 105 3.44 -14.81 -0.50
CA ASP A 105 3.66 -16.24 -0.61
C ASP A 105 3.09 -16.76 -1.94
N PHE A 106 3.99 -17.25 -2.79
CA PHE A 106 3.66 -17.81 -4.10
C PHE A 106 3.51 -19.34 -4.09
N ASN A 107 3.64 -20.00 -2.94
CA ASN A 107 3.56 -21.45 -2.86
C ASN A 107 2.15 -21.98 -3.18
N LYS A 108 1.11 -21.21 -2.84
CA LYS A 108 -0.30 -21.53 -3.11
C LYS A 108 -0.86 -20.68 -4.26
N SER A 109 -1.98 -21.11 -4.83
CA SER A 109 -2.74 -20.32 -5.81
C SER A 109 -4.22 -20.40 -5.42
N PRO A 110 -4.91 -19.27 -5.16
CA PRO A 110 -4.40 -17.88 -5.21
C PRO A 110 -3.24 -17.65 -4.22
N PHE A 111 -2.42 -16.61 -4.49
CA PHE A 111 -1.28 -16.25 -3.64
C PHE A 111 -1.75 -15.69 -2.29
N THR A 112 -0.84 -15.48 -1.33
CA THR A 112 -1.20 -14.90 -0.03
C THR A 112 -0.30 -13.73 0.29
N ILE A 113 -0.86 -12.59 0.70
CA ILE A 113 -0.05 -11.50 1.27
C ILE A 113 0.30 -11.88 2.70
N ILE A 114 1.60 -11.95 3.00
CA ILE A 114 2.09 -12.23 4.33
C ILE A 114 1.89 -10.98 5.19
N ASP A 115 1.38 -11.17 6.40
CA ASP A 115 1.20 -10.10 7.40
C ASP A 115 0.28 -8.94 6.97
N VAL A 116 -0.67 -9.19 6.06
CA VAL A 116 -1.63 -8.16 5.60
C VAL A 116 -2.46 -7.53 6.73
N ASN A 117 -2.64 -8.27 7.83
CA ASN A 117 -3.33 -7.79 9.03
C ASN A 117 -2.51 -6.72 9.78
N ILE A 118 -1.19 -6.68 9.63
CA ILE A 118 -0.34 -5.63 10.21
C ILE A 118 -0.64 -4.30 9.52
N LEU A 119 -0.72 -4.29 8.19
CA LEU A 119 -1.10 -3.10 7.42
C LEU A 119 -2.46 -2.54 7.84
N GLY A 120 -3.47 -3.40 8.03
CA GLY A 120 -4.81 -2.99 8.49
C GLY A 120 -4.84 -2.52 9.95
N ASN A 121 -4.08 -3.17 10.84
CA ASN A 121 -4.04 -2.84 12.27
C ASN A 121 -3.26 -1.55 12.57
N GLU A 122 -2.17 -1.29 11.84
CA GLU A 122 -1.45 -0.01 11.92
C GLU A 122 -2.35 1.17 11.52
N PHE A 123 -3.26 0.93 10.58
CA PHE A 123 -4.24 1.88 10.11
C PHE A 123 -5.33 2.18 11.15
N LYS A 124 -5.88 1.14 11.79
CA LYS A 124 -6.94 1.27 12.81
C LYS A 124 -6.46 1.88 14.12
N THR A 125 -5.20 1.69 14.47
CA THR A 125 -4.64 2.21 15.75
C THR A 125 -4.35 3.70 15.72
N THR A 126 -4.10 4.30 14.55
CA THR A 126 -3.87 5.75 14.44
C THR A 126 -5.14 6.58 14.23
N SER A 127 -6.21 6.03 13.65
CA SER A 127 -7.51 6.73 13.52
C SER A 127 -8.33 6.83 14.82
N LYS A 128 -7.90 6.18 15.92
CA LYS A 128 -8.60 6.23 17.22
C LYS A 128 -8.02 7.27 18.20
N LYS A 129 -7.08 8.11 17.77
CA LYS A 129 -6.45 9.14 18.61
C LYS A 129 -6.87 10.55 18.21
#